data_AF-A0AAX3ABJ6-F1
#
_entry.id   AF-A0AAX3ABJ6-F1
#
_cell.length_a   1.000
_cell.length_b   1.000
_cell.length_c   1.000
_cell.angle_alpha   90.00
_cell.angle_beta   90.00
_cell.angle_gamma   90.00
#
_symmetry.space_group_name_H-M   'P 1'
#
loop_
_entity.id
_entity.type
_entity.pdbx_description
1 polymer ?
#
loop_
_entity_poly.entity_id
_entity_poly.type
_entity_poly.pdbx_seq_one_letter_code
_entity_poly.pdbx_strand_id
1 'polypeptide(L)' 'MAIQVHPMTGVKLNDIVIKRKRLTFDDAVTAHILRHQGETFTDVVQRLGTNANRVGEVFQGKEHPESAMFALGLLTKKKT' A
#
# COMPACT_ATOMS: atom_id res chain seq x y z
N MET A 1 20.82 6.61 11.58
CA MET A 1 20.16 7.92 11.38
C MET A 1 21.12 8.81 10.61
N ALA A 2 20.78 9.20 9.39
CA ALA A 2 21.50 10.25 8.68
C ALA A 2 20.62 11.50 8.73
N ILE A 3 21.05 12.47 9.54
CA ILE A 3 20.34 13.74 9.75
C ILE A 3 21.10 14.79 8.96
N GLN A 4 20.67 15.07 7.72
CA GLN A 4 21.18 16.22 7.00
C GLN A 4 20.43 17.45 7.49
N VAL A 5 21.16 18.48 7.92
CA VAL A 5 20.54 19.76 8.32
C VAL A 5 20.34 20.60 7.07
N HIS A 6 19.12 21.06 6.83
CA HIS A 6 18.84 21.92 5.68
C HIS A 6 19.60 23.26 5.83
N PRO A 7 20.48 23.63 4.89
CA PRO A 7 21.45 24.72 5.09
C PRO A 7 20.81 26.11 5.23
N MET A 8 19.59 26.28 4.71
CA MET A 8 18.86 27.56 4.79
C MET A 8 17.92 27.65 6.00
N THR A 9 17.35 26.52 6.45
CA THR A 9 16.26 26.54 7.45
C THR A 9 16.64 25.92 8.79
N GLY A 10 17.79 25.23 8.87
CA GLY A 10 18.25 24.55 10.08
C GLY A 10 17.41 23.32 10.47
N VAL A 11 16.40 22.96 9.68
CA VAL A 11 15.52 21.81 9.97
C VAL A 11 16.27 20.50 9.71
N LYS A 12 16.13 19.56 10.65
CA LYS A 12 16.65 18.20 10.52
C LYS A 12 15.85 17.44 9.46
N LEU A 13 16.49 17.10 8.35
CA LEU A 13 15.90 16.26 7.31
C LEU A 13 16.24 14.79 7.56
N ASN A 14 15.27 13.93 7.32
CA ASN A 14 15.49 12.49 7.23
C ASN A 14 15.96 12.15 5.83
N ASP A 15 17.17 11.62 5.71
CA ASP A 15 17.61 10.99 4.47
C ASP A 15 16.90 9.64 4.32
N ILE A 16 15.86 9.59 3.49
CA ILE A 16 15.07 8.37 3.27
C ILE A 16 15.83 7.45 2.30
N VAL A 17 16.69 6.60 2.86
CA VAL A 17 17.47 5.61 2.09
C VAL A 17 16.59 4.46 1.56
N ILE A 18 15.44 4.20 2.21
CA ILE A 18 14.58 3.05 1.88
C ILE A 18 13.57 3.44 0.78
N LYS A 19 13.75 2.87 -0.41
CA LYS A 19 12.76 2.93 -1.49
C LYS A 19 11.64 1.91 -1.22
N ARG A 20 10.49 2.40 -0.75
CA ARG A 20 9.28 1.56 -0.56
C ARG A 20 8.82 1.00 -1.91
N LYS A 21 8.34 -0.26 -1.93
CA LYS A 21 7.93 -0.97 -3.15
C LYS A 21 6.71 -0.31 -3.82
N ARG A 22 6.70 -0.22 -5.15
CA ARG A 22 5.45 0.04 -5.92
C ARG A 22 4.55 -1.19 -5.80
N LEU A 23 3.25 -0.99 -5.81
CA LEU A 23 2.29 -2.10 -5.76
C LEU A 23 2.13 -2.68 -7.16
N THR A 24 2.36 -3.98 -7.27
CA THR A 24 2.01 -4.76 -8.45
C THR A 24 0.50 -5.03 -8.47
N PHE A 25 0.00 -5.58 -9.58
CA PHE A 25 -1.38 -6.03 -9.67
C PHE A 25 -1.71 -7.05 -8.55
N ASP A 26 -0.84 -8.02 -8.31
CA ASP A 26 -1.01 -9.04 -7.28
C ASP A 26 -1.01 -8.43 -5.86
N ASP A 27 -0.19 -7.41 -5.62
CA ASP A 27 -0.24 -6.67 -4.36
C ASP A 27 -1.57 -5.93 -4.17
N ALA A 28 -2.13 -5.35 -5.26
CA ALA A 28 -3.41 -4.67 -5.23
C ALA A 28 -4.57 -5.64 -4.96
N VAL A 29 -4.56 -6.81 -5.60
CA VAL A 29 -5.50 -7.91 -5.31
C VAL A 29 -5.39 -8.31 -3.84
N THR A 30 -4.16 -8.48 -3.34
CA THR A 30 -3.92 -8.81 -1.94
C THR A 30 -4.44 -7.72 -0.99
N ALA A 31 -4.28 -6.44 -1.32
CA ALA A 31 -4.82 -5.33 -0.55
C ALA A 31 -6.35 -5.42 -0.39
N HIS A 32 -7.05 -5.72 -1.49
CA HIS A 32 -8.50 -5.90 -1.48
C HIS A 32 -8.92 -7.13 -0.67
N ILE A 33 -8.20 -8.25 -0.79
CA ILE A 33 -8.46 -9.46 0.02
C ILE A 33 -8.34 -9.14 1.52
N LEU A 34 -7.24 -8.51 1.94
CA LEU A 34 -7.03 -8.12 3.34
C LEU A 34 -8.14 -7.20 3.85
N ARG A 35 -8.57 -6.24 3.02
CA ARG A 35 -9.68 -5.36 3.36
C ARG A 35 -11.00 -6.11 3.56
N HIS A 36 -11.30 -7.07 2.68
CA HIS A 36 -12.49 -7.93 2.82
C HIS A 36 -12.43 -8.86 4.04
N GLN A 37 -11.23 -9.22 4.50
CA GLN A 37 -11.02 -9.98 5.73
C GLN A 37 -11.17 -9.14 7.00
N GLY A 38 -11.37 -7.83 6.88
CA GLY A 38 -11.59 -6.92 8.02
C GLY A 38 -10.34 -6.20 8.51
N GLU A 39 -9.20 -6.34 7.84
CA GLU A 39 -7.97 -5.62 8.20
C GLU A 39 -8.17 -4.10 8.06
N THR A 40 -7.53 -3.34 8.96
CA THR A 40 -7.56 -1.89 8.89
C THR A 40 -6.66 -1.39 7.75
N PHE A 41 -6.90 -0.16 7.28
CA PHE A 41 -6.05 0.45 6.27
C PHE A 41 -4.57 0.48 6.68
N THR A 42 -4.30 0.80 7.96
CA THR A 42 -2.94 0.83 8.50
C THR A 42 -2.28 -0.54 8.47
N ASP A 43 -3.02 -1.60 8.84
CA ASP A 43 -2.50 -2.96 8.82
C ASP A 43 -2.18 -3.42 7.40
N VAL A 44 -3.02 -3.07 6.42
CA VAL A 44 -2.76 -3.35 4.99
C VAL A 44 -1.47 -2.67 4.53
N VAL A 45 -1.29 -1.38 4.87
CA VAL A 45 -0.06 -0.62 4.51
C VAL A 45 1.18 -1.27 5.11
N GLN A 46 1.12 -1.70 6.37
CA GLN A 46 2.22 -2.36 7.06
C GLN A 46 2.52 -3.74 6.47
N ARG A 47 1.51 -4.57 6.24
CA ARG A 47 1.66 -5.91 5.65
C ARG A 47 2.23 -5.88 4.24
N LEU A 48 1.84 -4.89 3.44
CA LEU A 48 2.39 -4.73 2.09
C LEU A 48 3.75 -4.02 2.06
N GLY A 49 4.20 -3.45 3.19
CA GLY A 49 5.50 -2.77 3.29
C GLY A 49 5.61 -1.57 2.35
N THR A 50 4.52 -0.82 2.16
CA THR A 50 4.49 0.32 1.22
C THR A 50 4.06 1.62 1.90
N ASN A 51 3.86 2.67 1.10
CA ASN A 51 3.33 3.95 1.56
C ASN A 51 1.78 3.93 1.54
N ALA A 52 1.17 4.64 2.49
CA ALA A 52 -0.27 4.78 2.63
C ALA A 52 -0.98 5.27 1.36
N ASN A 53 -0.46 6.32 0.71
CA ASN A 53 -1.05 6.86 -0.52
C ASN A 53 -1.17 5.81 -1.62
N ARG A 54 -0.18 4.91 -1.78
CA ARG A 54 -0.23 3.84 -2.80
C ARG A 54 -1.36 2.84 -2.54
N VAL A 55 -1.56 2.46 -1.28
CA VAL A 55 -2.72 1.62 -0.90
C VAL A 55 -4.03 2.39 -1.12
N GLY A 56 -4.04 3.69 -0.80
CA GLY A 56 -5.17 4.57 -1.06
C GLY A 56 -5.52 4.68 -2.54
N GLU A 57 -4.53 4.80 -3.42
CA GLU A 57 -4.70 4.83 -4.88
C GLU A 57 -5.33 3.54 -5.42
N VAL A 58 -4.90 2.38 -4.90
CA VAL A 58 -5.53 1.09 -5.21
C VAL A 58 -6.99 1.06 -4.76
N PHE A 59 -7.28 1.40 -3.51
CA PHE A 59 -8.66 1.39 -2.99
C PHE A 59 -9.58 2.44 -3.62
N GLN A 60 -9.02 3.51 -4.18
CA GLN A 60 -9.74 4.51 -4.97
C GLN A 60 -9.92 4.08 -6.44
N GLY A 61 -9.34 2.95 -6.87
CA GLY A 61 -9.38 2.48 -8.25
C GLY A 61 -8.52 3.31 -9.22
N LYS A 62 -7.56 4.08 -8.72
CA LYS A 62 -6.65 4.87 -9.56
C LYS A 62 -5.52 4.01 -10.12
N GLU A 63 -5.09 3.01 -9.35
CA GLU A 63 -4.07 2.03 -9.73
C GLU A 63 -4.69 0.64 -9.65
N HIS A 64 -4.47 -0.18 -10.69
CA HIS A 64 -5.03 -1.55 -10.81
C HIS A 64 -6.54 -1.63 -10.54
N PRO A 65 -7.40 -0.87 -11.26
CA PRO A 65 -8.84 -0.77 -10.98
C PRO A 65 -9.57 -2.11 -10.99
N GLU A 66 -9.13 -3.07 -11.79
CA GLU A 66 -9.72 -4.40 -11.91
C GLU A 66 -9.36 -5.35 -10.76
N SER A 67 -8.39 -4.98 -9.91
CA SER A 67 -7.94 -5.82 -8.79
C SER A 67 -9.02 -6.10 -7.74
N ALA A 68 -9.95 -5.16 -7.52
CA ALA A 68 -11.07 -5.33 -6.59
C ALA A 68 -12.01 -6.47 -7.02
N MET A 69 -12.36 -6.51 -8.31
CA MET A 69 -13.23 -7.54 -8.86
C MET A 69 -12.54 -8.90 -8.87
N PHE A 70 -11.24 -8.93 -9.18
CA PHE A 70 -10.46 -10.17 -9.14
C PHE A 70 -10.38 -10.74 -7.72
N ALA A 71 -10.10 -9.90 -6.72
CA ALA A 71 -10.10 -10.28 -5.31
C ALA A 71 -11.45 -10.87 -4.87
N LEU A 72 -12.57 -10.24 -5.25
CA LEU A 72 -13.91 -10.75 -4.98
C LEU A 72 -14.16 -12.11 -5.65
N GLY A 73 -13.71 -12.29 -6.88
CA GLY A 73 -13.79 -13.57 -7.60
C GLY A 73 -13.04 -14.69 -6.89
N LEU A 74 -11.86 -14.41 -6.33
CA LEU A 74 -11.09 -15.39 -5.55
C LEU A 74 -11.79 -15.78 -4.24
N LEU A 75 -12.40 -14.82 -3.55
CA LEU A 75 -13.08 -15.05 -2.28
C LEU A 75 -14.40 -15.81 -2.44
N THR A 76 -15.07 -15.64 -3.56
CA THR A 76 -16.36 -16.30 -3.84
C THR A 76 -16.19 -17.69 -4.46
N LYS A 77 -15.17 -17.92 -5.30
CA LYS A 77 -14.87 -19.25 -5.87
C LYS A 77 -14.43 -20.29 -4.83
N LYS A 78 -13.84 -19.88 -3.72
CA LYS A 78 -13.44 -20.80 -2.63
C LYS A 78 -14.61 -21.37 -1.80
N LYS A 79 -15.86 -20.96 -2.05
CA LYS A 79 -17.04 -21.37 -1.27
C LYS A 79 -17.87 -22.51 -1.88
N THR A 80 -17.40 -23.14 -2.95
CA THR A 80 -17.95 -24.38 -3.53
C THR A 80 -16.96 -25.50 -3.35
#